data_AF-A0A2S2P8H3-F1
#
_entry.id   AF-A0A2S2P8H3-F1
#
_cell.length_a   1.000
_cell.length_b   1.000
_cell.length_c   1.000
_cell.angle_alpha   90.00
_cell.angle_beta   90.00
_cell.angle_gamma   90.00
#
_symmetry.space_group_name_H-M   'P 1'
#
loop_
_entity.id
_entity.type
_entity.pdbx_description
1 polymer ?
#
loop_
_entity_poly.entity_id
_entity_poly.type
_entity_poly.pdbx_seq_one_letter_code
_entity_poly.pdbx_strand_id
1 'polypeptide(L)'
;MDEDIRYQRLPQSFSVRELGSSEARGLWGIKHTRKPVDLMVAKAKCSSTPLQPQVELRITEDGCEIIGDKFRKVFPIHTVSYGVQDLVYTRVFCMIVVKEQISTDRKPFDCVAFVCESRQAARNLTYTLATAFQAYSRKVRSTGTSKSRFAIDLRTADELEMDLKKVDSEA
;
A
#
# COMPACT_ATOMS: atom_id res chain seq x y z
N MET A 1 25.98 -7.43 -6.27
CA MET A 1 25.60 -7.59 -4.84
C MET A 1 24.07 -7.51 -4.82
N ASP A 2 23.36 -8.56 -5.24
CA ASP A 2 21.94 -8.39 -5.64
C ASP A 2 21.10 -9.63 -5.29
N GLU A 3 21.34 -10.23 -4.12
CA GLU A 3 20.53 -11.35 -3.62
C GLU A 3 19.66 -11.02 -2.40
N ASP A 4 20.01 -9.98 -1.64
CA ASP A 4 19.31 -9.61 -0.39
C ASP A 4 18.04 -8.77 -0.57
N ILE A 5 17.71 -8.31 -1.79
CA ILE A 5 16.48 -7.54 -2.03
C ILE A 5 15.23 -8.45 -1.97
N ARG A 6 15.40 -9.76 -2.16
CA ARG A 6 14.27 -10.69 -2.40
C ARG A 6 13.44 -11.03 -1.16
N TYR A 7 13.99 -10.88 0.05
CA TYR A 7 13.24 -11.14 1.29
C TYR A 7 13.69 -10.23 2.42
N GLN A 8 13.03 -9.08 2.54
CA GLN A 8 13.17 -8.26 3.72
C GLN A 8 12.58 -8.99 4.94
N ARG A 9 13.38 -9.20 6.00
CA ARG A 9 12.86 -9.79 7.24
C ARG A 9 11.76 -8.89 7.81
N LEU A 10 10.59 -9.46 8.05
CA LEU A 10 9.47 -8.84 8.74
C LEU A 10 9.54 -9.17 10.24
N PRO A 11 9.08 -8.27 11.14
CA PRO A 11 8.53 -6.96 10.85
C PRO A 11 9.61 -5.90 10.55
N GLN A 12 9.25 -4.83 9.83
CA GLN A 12 10.08 -3.63 9.73
C GLN A 12 9.29 -2.36 10.03
N SER A 13 9.99 -1.37 10.58
CA SER A 13 9.41 -0.11 11.03
C SER A 13 10.03 1.06 10.29
N PHE A 14 9.19 2.00 9.88
CA PHE A 14 9.58 3.19 9.14
C PHE A 14 9.06 4.43 9.83
N SER A 15 9.92 5.42 10.02
CA SER A 15 9.47 6.71 10.53
C SER A 15 8.85 7.53 9.39
N VAL A 16 7.59 7.89 9.55
CA VAL A 16 6.80 8.56 8.51
C VAL A 16 5.88 9.63 9.09
N ARG A 17 5.35 10.50 8.23
CA ARG A 17 4.26 11.42 8.57
C ARG A 17 3.05 11.12 7.71
N GLU A 18 1.88 10.93 8.31
CA GLU A 18 0.64 10.69 7.57
C GLU A 18 0.18 11.98 6.87
N LEU A 19 -0.04 11.92 5.54
CA LEU A 19 -0.68 13.00 4.79
C LEU A 19 -2.21 12.95 4.90
N GLY A 20 -2.73 11.74 5.16
CA GLY A 20 -4.14 11.45 5.33
C GLY A 20 -4.62 10.37 4.37
N SER A 21 -5.92 10.38 4.11
CA SER A 21 -6.57 9.52 3.14
C SER A 21 -7.48 10.30 2.19
N SER A 22 -7.65 9.78 0.98
CA SER A 22 -8.55 10.32 -0.04
C SER A 22 -9.14 9.19 -0.88
N GLU A 23 -10.37 9.34 -1.36
CA GLU A 23 -11.08 8.30 -2.10
C GLU A 23 -10.30 7.90 -3.38
N ALA A 24 -10.04 6.60 -3.53
CA ALA A 24 -9.47 6.02 -4.72
C ALA A 24 -10.58 5.52 -5.67
N ARG A 25 -10.28 5.49 -6.97
CA ARG A 25 -11.27 5.13 -8.01
C ARG A 25 -11.27 3.65 -8.38
N GLY A 26 -10.34 2.87 -7.86
CA GLY A 26 -10.20 1.44 -8.14
C GLY A 26 -9.18 0.78 -7.22
N LEU A 27 -8.99 -0.53 -7.39
CA LEU A 27 -8.20 -1.39 -6.52
C LEU A 27 -6.68 -1.18 -6.63
N TRP A 28 -6.16 -0.93 -7.83
CA TRP A 28 -4.71 -0.90 -8.04
C TRP A 28 -4.26 -0.04 -9.23
N GLY A 29 -3.01 0.37 -9.20
CA GLY A 29 -2.37 1.09 -10.30
C GLY A 29 -2.33 2.61 -10.12
N ILE A 30 -1.33 3.22 -10.76
CA ILE A 30 -0.98 4.63 -10.57
C ILE A 30 -2.10 5.61 -10.90
N LYS A 31 -2.99 5.25 -11.85
CA LYS A 31 -4.18 6.05 -12.22
C LYS A 31 -5.16 6.23 -11.06
N HIS A 32 -5.10 5.37 -10.05
CA HIS A 32 -5.97 5.43 -8.87
C HIS A 32 -5.29 6.07 -7.65
N THR A 33 -3.98 6.27 -7.65
CA THR A 33 -3.23 6.91 -6.56
C THR A 33 -2.79 8.35 -6.86
N ARG A 34 -2.50 8.67 -8.14
CA ARG A 34 -1.98 9.98 -8.57
C ARG A 34 -2.80 11.16 -8.06
N LYS A 35 -4.07 11.24 -8.45
CA LYS A 35 -4.97 12.35 -8.06
C LYS A 35 -5.20 12.42 -6.54
N PRO A 36 -5.49 11.31 -5.82
CA PRO A 36 -5.56 11.34 -4.36
C PRO A 36 -4.30 11.89 -3.68
N VAL A 37 -3.11 11.47 -4.12
CA VAL A 37 -1.84 11.95 -3.59
C VAL A 37 -1.66 13.44 -3.86
N ASP A 38 -1.91 13.91 -5.08
CA ASP A 38 -1.81 15.33 -5.42
C ASP A 38 -2.72 16.19 -4.53
N LEU A 39 -3.97 15.75 -4.30
CA LEU A 39 -4.92 16.43 -3.42
C LEU A 39 -4.43 16.49 -1.97
N MET A 40 -3.89 15.39 -1.44
CA MET A 40 -3.38 15.33 -0.07
C MET A 40 -2.13 16.20 0.10
N VAL A 41 -1.22 16.21 -0.88
CA VAL A 41 -0.02 17.05 -0.87
C VAL A 41 -0.40 18.53 -0.99
N ALA A 42 -1.33 18.88 -1.88
CA ALA A 42 -1.82 20.25 -2.01
C ALA A 42 -2.47 20.72 -0.70
N LYS A 43 -3.31 19.89 -0.07
CA LYS A 43 -3.93 20.18 1.23
C LYS A 43 -2.87 20.39 2.32
N ALA A 44 -1.84 19.54 2.37
CA ALA A 44 -0.76 19.67 3.34
C ALA A 44 0.07 20.95 3.13
N LYS A 45 0.29 21.36 1.87
CA LYS A 45 1.00 22.61 1.54
C LYS A 45 0.20 23.87 1.85
N CYS A 46 -1.13 23.82 1.67
CA CYS A 46 -2.02 24.96 1.94
C CYS A 46 -2.47 25.03 3.41
N SER A 47 -2.18 24.01 4.22
CA SER A 47 -2.53 23.98 5.63
C SER A 47 -1.63 24.94 6.41
N SER A 48 -2.25 25.86 7.15
CA SER A 48 -1.56 26.69 8.15
C SER A 48 -1.23 25.91 9.44
N THR A 49 -1.85 24.73 9.61
CA THR A 49 -1.56 23.83 10.74
C THR A 49 -0.27 23.04 10.46
N PRO A 50 0.60 22.86 11.47
CA PRO A 50 1.78 22.02 11.34
C PRO A 50 1.46 20.62 10.80
N LEU A 51 2.38 20.07 10.01
CA LEU A 51 2.31 18.67 9.56
C LEU A 51 2.09 17.74 10.76
N GLN A 52 1.32 16.67 10.52
CA GLN A 52 1.08 15.65 11.54
C GLN A 52 2.41 15.13 12.15
N PRO A 53 2.41 14.77 13.44
CA PRO A 53 3.60 14.28 14.11
C PRO A 53 4.16 13.05 13.39
N GLN A 54 5.46 12.87 13.53
CA GLN A 54 6.12 11.68 13.04
C GLN A 54 5.62 10.46 13.82
N VAL A 55 5.24 9.41 13.09
CA VAL A 55 4.70 8.16 13.61
C VAL A 55 5.50 7.00 13.03
N GLU A 56 5.40 5.85 13.67
CA GLU A 56 5.99 4.62 13.17
C GLU A 56 4.96 3.89 12.28
N LEU A 57 5.34 3.60 11.03
CA LEU A 57 4.63 2.67 10.16
C LEU A 57 5.37 1.34 10.17
N ARG A 58 4.76 0.34 10.82
CA ARG A 58 5.29 -1.00 10.96
C ARG A 58 4.60 -1.96 10.00
N ILE A 59 5.38 -2.64 9.17
CA ILE A 59 4.92 -3.67 8.23
C ILE A 59 5.19 -5.04 8.83
N THR A 60 4.16 -5.87 8.90
CA THR A 60 4.20 -7.23 9.43
C THR A 60 3.64 -8.21 8.39
N GLU A 61 3.68 -9.51 8.67
CA GLU A 61 3.03 -10.50 7.80
C GLU A 61 1.51 -10.36 7.77
N ASP A 62 0.92 -9.81 8.83
CA ASP A 62 -0.53 -9.66 8.97
C ASP A 62 -1.05 -8.30 8.51
N GLY A 63 -0.17 -7.34 8.17
CA GLY A 63 -0.57 -6.06 7.58
C GLY A 63 0.34 -4.88 7.87
N CYS A 64 -0.26 -3.70 7.91
CA CYS A 64 0.39 -2.44 8.21
C CYS A 64 -0.16 -1.86 9.51
N GLU A 65 0.71 -1.36 10.38
CA GLU A 65 0.33 -0.74 11.65
C GLU A 65 0.92 0.67 11.74
N ILE A 66 0.07 1.67 11.93
CA ILE A 66 0.51 3.00 12.33
C ILE A 66 0.51 3.05 13.86
N ILE A 67 1.67 3.35 14.43
CA ILE A 67 1.89 3.46 15.87
C ILE A 67 2.28 4.91 16.16
N GLY A 68 1.36 5.63 16.79
CA GLY A 68 1.62 6.93 17.39
C GLY A 68 1.65 6.85 18.91
N ASP A 69 1.97 7.95 19.56
CA ASP A 69 2.11 8.04 21.03
C ASP A 69 0.86 7.56 21.80
N LYS A 70 -0.33 7.86 21.28
CA LYS A 70 -1.62 7.58 21.94
C LYS A 70 -2.60 6.75 21.11
N PHE A 71 -2.18 6.30 19.93
CA PHE A 71 -3.06 5.57 19.04
C PHE A 71 -2.33 4.51 18.23
N ARG A 72 -3.07 3.44 17.92
CA ARG A 72 -2.63 2.40 17.00
C ARG A 72 -3.73 2.19 15.97
N LYS A 73 -3.39 2.28 14.69
CA LYS A 73 -4.31 2.03 13.57
C LYS A 73 -3.76 0.87 12.76
N VAL A 74 -4.57 -0.15 12.53
CA VAL A 74 -4.17 -1.38 11.84
C VAL A 74 -4.90 -1.47 10.51
N PHE A 75 -4.15 -1.80 9.45
CA PHE A 75 -4.66 -2.17 8.15
C PHE A 75 -4.29 -3.63 7.91
N PRO A 76 -5.23 -4.57 8.10
CA PRO A 76 -4.97 -5.97 7.83
C PRO A 76 -4.52 -6.19 6.39
N ILE A 77 -3.57 -7.09 6.17
CA ILE A 77 -2.91 -7.28 4.87
C ILE A 77 -3.93 -7.54 3.76
N HIS A 78 -4.99 -8.30 4.04
CA HIS A 78 -6.05 -8.63 3.08
C HIS A 78 -6.93 -7.44 2.65
N THR A 79 -6.87 -6.32 3.37
CA THR A 79 -7.56 -5.07 3.01
C THR A 79 -6.67 -4.15 2.16
N VAL A 80 -5.35 -4.37 2.15
CA VAL A 80 -4.43 -3.58 1.34
C VAL A 80 -4.31 -4.21 -0.04
N SER A 81 -4.72 -3.48 -1.07
CA SER A 81 -4.79 -3.97 -2.45
C SER A 81 -3.63 -3.51 -3.32
N TYR A 82 -3.00 -2.40 -2.94
CA TYR A 82 -1.90 -1.81 -3.69
C TYR A 82 -1.03 -0.97 -2.77
N GLY A 83 0.28 -0.95 -2.98
CA GLY A 83 1.20 -0.08 -2.26
C GLY A 83 2.42 0.26 -3.11
N VAL A 84 2.78 1.54 -3.17
CA VAL A 84 3.80 2.03 -4.10
C VAL A 84 4.46 3.30 -3.59
N GLN A 85 5.71 3.50 -4.01
CA GLN A 85 6.37 4.79 -3.99
C GLN A 85 5.81 5.70 -5.08
N ASP A 86 5.45 6.94 -4.73
CA ASP A 86 4.97 7.89 -5.72
C ASP A 86 6.07 8.34 -6.71
N LEU A 87 5.74 8.46 -7.99
CA LEU A 87 6.71 8.84 -9.04
C LEU A 87 7.04 10.34 -9.09
N VAL A 88 6.13 11.21 -8.63
CA VAL A 88 6.32 12.67 -8.66
C VAL A 88 6.85 13.13 -7.30
N TYR A 89 6.16 12.76 -6.23
CA TYR A 89 6.59 13.02 -4.86
C TYR A 89 7.39 11.83 -4.34
N THR A 90 8.63 11.70 -4.79
CA THR A 90 9.42 10.46 -4.58
C THR A 90 9.70 10.07 -3.12
N ARG A 91 9.42 10.96 -2.16
CA ARG A 91 9.47 10.65 -0.71
C ARG A 91 8.13 10.15 -0.15
N VAL A 92 7.08 10.12 -0.96
CA VAL A 92 5.76 9.68 -0.58
C VAL A 92 5.61 8.20 -0.89
N PHE A 93 5.15 7.46 0.10
CA PHE A 93 4.60 6.13 -0.07
C PHE A 93 3.09 6.21 0.06
N CYS A 94 2.35 5.50 -0.79
CA CYS A 94 0.90 5.41 -0.70
C CYS A 94 0.42 3.99 -0.89
N MET A 95 -0.74 3.70 -0.31
CA MET A 95 -1.39 2.40 -0.43
C MET A 95 -2.91 2.57 -0.62
N ILE A 96 -3.52 1.62 -1.33
CA ILE A 96 -4.97 1.54 -1.48
C ILE A 96 -5.50 0.51 -0.49
N VAL A 97 -6.39 0.97 0.39
CA VAL A 97 -7.09 0.17 1.38
C VAL A 97 -8.53 -0.01 0.96
N VAL A 98 -9.00 -1.24 0.99
CA VAL A 98 -10.40 -1.61 0.73
C VAL A 98 -11.17 -1.59 2.05
N LYS A 99 -12.26 -0.82 2.09
CA LYS A 99 -13.18 -0.76 3.23
C LYS A 99 -14.05 -2.02 3.26
N GLU A 100 -14.14 -2.65 4.42
CA GLU A 100 -15.04 -3.79 4.64
C GLU A 100 -16.52 -3.37 4.59
N GLN A 101 -16.85 -2.17 5.06
CA GLN A 101 -18.22 -1.63 5.04
C GLN A 101 -18.45 -0.82 3.77
N ILE A 102 -19.16 -1.42 2.81
CA ILE A 102 -19.59 -0.76 1.58
C ILE A 102 -20.83 0.08 1.92
N SER A 103 -20.67 1.37 2.18
CA SER A 103 -21.80 2.30 2.12
C SER A 103 -22.21 2.47 0.65
N THR A 104 -23.50 2.41 0.34
CA THR A 104 -24.04 2.54 -1.03
C THR A 104 -23.60 3.84 -1.75
N ASP A 105 -23.24 4.88 -1.01
CA ASP A 105 -22.91 6.21 -1.58
C ASP A 105 -21.42 6.49 -1.79
N ARG A 106 -20.49 5.62 -1.35
CA ARG A 106 -19.05 5.87 -1.46
C ARG A 106 -18.31 4.69 -2.04
N LYS A 107 -17.24 4.98 -2.78
CA LYS A 107 -16.38 3.90 -3.28
C LYS A 107 -15.68 3.23 -2.10
N PRO A 108 -15.53 1.89 -2.12
CA PRO A 108 -14.94 1.18 -1.00
C PRO A 108 -13.40 1.24 -0.99
N PHE A 109 -12.78 2.22 -1.67
CA PHE A 109 -11.32 2.31 -1.81
C PHE A 109 -10.82 3.66 -1.31
N ASP A 110 -9.87 3.62 -0.37
CA ASP A 110 -9.16 4.80 0.09
C ASP A 110 -7.67 4.69 -0.25
N CYS A 111 -7.12 5.73 -0.87
CA CYS A 111 -5.69 5.92 -0.96
C CYS A 111 -5.20 6.61 0.31
N VAL A 112 -4.35 5.93 1.08
CA VAL A 112 -3.67 6.46 2.27
C VAL A 112 -2.24 6.81 1.87
N ALA A 113 -1.73 7.98 2.27
CA ALA A 113 -0.39 8.42 1.90
C ALA A 113 0.44 8.89 3.08
N PHE A 114 1.74 8.66 2.98
CA PHE A 114 2.73 8.93 4.01
C PHE A 114 3.95 9.61 3.41
N VAL A 115 4.49 10.62 4.08
CA VAL A 115 5.81 11.20 3.77
C VAL A 115 6.88 10.44 4.54
N CYS A 116 7.80 9.83 3.83
CA CYS A 116 8.97 9.16 4.40
C CYS A 116 10.15 10.14 4.56
N GLU A 117 11.10 9.76 5.42
CA GLU A 117 12.33 10.53 5.65
C GLU A 117 13.14 10.75 4.38
N SER A 118 13.22 9.75 3.50
CA SER A 118 13.97 9.82 2.24
C SER A 118 13.27 9.05 1.12
N ARG A 119 13.74 9.29 -0.12
CA ARG A 119 13.32 8.51 -1.31
C ARG A 119 13.64 7.03 -1.12
N GLN A 120 14.79 6.72 -0.52
CA GLN A 120 15.22 5.35 -0.27
C GLN A 120 14.33 4.68 0.79
N ALA A 121 13.92 5.41 1.83
CA ALA A 121 12.98 4.90 2.82
C ALA A 121 11.62 4.53 2.19
N ALA A 122 11.07 5.38 1.33
CA ALA A 122 9.83 5.10 0.59
C ALA A 122 9.95 3.86 -0.32
N ARG A 123 11.11 3.70 -0.97
CA ARG A 123 11.42 2.53 -1.81
C ARG A 123 11.52 1.25 -0.98
N ASN A 124 12.27 1.29 0.12
CA ASN A 124 12.42 0.15 1.04
C ASN A 124 11.06 -0.27 1.60
N LEU A 125 10.26 0.69 2.07
CA LEU A 125 8.89 0.46 2.56
C LEU A 125 8.01 -0.26 1.52
N THR A 126 8.13 0.12 0.25
CA THR A 126 7.41 -0.55 -0.86
C THR A 126 7.83 -2.02 -0.99
N TYR A 127 9.14 -2.31 -0.91
CA TYR A 127 9.65 -3.68 -0.95
C TYR A 127 9.28 -4.50 0.30
N THR A 128 9.26 -3.88 1.47
CA THR A 128 8.79 -4.51 2.70
C THR A 128 7.34 -4.94 2.58
N LEU A 129 6.47 -4.06 2.07
CA LEU A 129 5.06 -4.40 1.83
C LEU A 129 4.90 -5.51 0.79
N ALA A 130 5.68 -5.49 -0.29
CA ALA A 130 5.70 -6.58 -1.25
C ALA A 130 6.09 -7.92 -0.59
N THR A 131 7.06 -7.89 0.33
CA THR A 131 7.45 -9.09 1.11
C THR A 131 6.30 -9.58 2.00
N ALA A 132 5.54 -8.68 2.61
CA ALA A 132 4.35 -9.02 3.38
C ALA A 132 3.26 -9.66 2.51
N PHE A 133 3.00 -9.14 1.30
CA PHE A 133 2.07 -9.76 0.36
C PHE A 133 2.51 -11.17 -0.05
N GLN A 134 3.80 -11.39 -0.27
CA GLN A 134 4.31 -12.72 -0.59
C GLN A 134 4.17 -13.69 0.58
N ALA A 135 4.46 -13.24 1.81
CA ALA A 135 4.27 -14.05 3.02
C ALA A 135 2.80 -14.43 3.21
N TYR A 136 1.90 -13.46 3.05
CA TYR A 136 0.46 -13.68 3.12
C TYR A 136 -0.02 -14.65 2.04
N SER A 137 0.44 -14.49 0.80
CA SER A 137 0.09 -15.39 -0.31
C SER A 137 0.51 -16.83 -0.05
N ARG A 138 1.70 -17.06 0.54
CA ARG A 138 2.15 -18.41 0.96
C ARG A 138 1.23 -18.99 2.05
N LYS A 139 0.87 -18.19 3.06
CA LYS A 139 -0.03 -18.60 4.16
C LYS A 139 -1.44 -18.94 3.68
N VAL A 140 -1.99 -18.18 2.73
CA VAL A 140 -3.32 -18.45 2.15
C VAL A 140 -3.29 -19.73 1.29
N ARG A 141 -2.23 -19.94 0.51
CA ARG A 141 -2.06 -21.16 -0.30
C ARG A 141 -1.90 -22.42 0.56
N SER A 142 -1.19 -22.34 1.68
CA SER A 142 -0.99 -23.50 2.58
C SER A 142 -2.22 -23.87 3.41
N THR A 143 -3.09 -22.91 3.69
CA THR A 143 -4.29 -23.13 4.54
C THR A 143 -5.52 -23.58 3.77
N GLY A 144 -5.50 -23.60 2.43
CA GLY A 144 -6.59 -24.13 1.60
C GLY A 144 -7.92 -23.38 1.73
N THR A 145 -7.97 -22.26 2.45
CA THR A 145 -9.22 -21.52 2.73
C THR A 145 -9.62 -20.66 1.52
N SER A 146 -10.24 -21.29 0.54
CA SER A 146 -10.69 -20.73 -0.74
C SER A 146 -11.94 -19.82 -0.67
N LYS A 147 -12.23 -19.15 0.46
CA LYS A 147 -13.55 -18.50 0.67
C LYS A 147 -13.56 -17.07 1.25
N SER A 148 -12.49 -16.30 1.18
CA SER A 148 -12.59 -14.85 1.38
C SER A 148 -12.46 -14.14 0.03
N ARG A 149 -13.39 -13.21 -0.25
CA ARG A 149 -13.37 -12.36 -1.46
C ARG A 149 -12.18 -11.40 -1.35
N PHE A 150 -11.01 -11.83 -1.80
CA PHE A 150 -9.78 -11.07 -1.65
C PHE A 150 -9.65 -9.93 -2.68
N ALA A 151 -9.11 -8.81 -2.21
CA ALA A 151 -8.70 -7.67 -3.02
C ALA A 151 -7.30 -7.81 -3.64
N ILE A 152 -6.63 -8.94 -3.37
CA ILE A 152 -5.25 -9.24 -3.79
C ILE A 152 -5.32 -10.37 -4.81
N ASP A 153 -4.78 -10.09 -5.99
CA ASP A 153 -4.58 -11.09 -7.04
C ASP A 153 -3.39 -11.98 -6.65
N LEU A 154 -3.66 -13.27 -6.40
CA LEU A 154 -2.68 -14.23 -5.87
C LEU A 154 -1.87 -14.91 -6.99
N ARG A 155 -2.02 -14.48 -8.24
CA ARG A 155 -1.30 -15.04 -9.38
C ARG A 155 0.20 -14.73 -9.31
N THR A 156 1.03 -15.62 -9.85
CA THR A 156 2.48 -15.43 -9.90
C THR A 156 2.87 -14.32 -10.88
N ALA A 157 4.08 -13.78 -10.75
CA ALA A 157 4.59 -12.78 -11.69
C ALA A 157 4.51 -13.28 -13.14
N ASP A 158 4.85 -14.55 -13.38
CA ASP A 158 4.78 -15.18 -14.70
C ASP A 158 3.34 -15.27 -15.21
N GLU A 159 2.36 -15.63 -14.36
CA GLU A 159 0.94 -15.69 -14.72
C GLU A 159 0.39 -14.30 -15.08
N LEU A 160 0.83 -13.25 -14.37
CA LEU A 160 0.49 -11.86 -14.68
C LEU A 160 1.12 -11.39 -15.99
N GLU A 161 2.38 -11.74 -16.26
CA GLU A 161 3.06 -11.41 -17.52
C GLU A 161 2.41 -12.09 -18.74
N MET A 162 1.93 -13.33 -18.58
CA MET A 162 1.26 -14.06 -19.66
C MET A 162 -0.07 -13.41 -20.05
N ASP A 163 -0.84 -12.88 -19.11
CA ASP A 163 -2.08 -12.17 -19.41
C ASP A 163 -1.82 -10.78 -20.01
N LEU A 164 -0.79 -10.06 -19.54
CA LEU A 164 -0.37 -8.79 -20.16
C LEU A 164 -0.01 -8.98 -21.64
N LYS A 165 0.71 -10.07 -21.98
CA LYS A 165 1.08 -10.39 -23.38
C LYS A 165 -0.12 -10.81 -24.24
N LYS A 166 -1.18 -11.36 -23.65
CA LYS A 166 -2.41 -11.70 -24.38
C LYS A 166 -3.23 -10.47 -24.76
N VAL A 167 -3.31 -9.48 -23.89
CA VAL A 167 -4.07 -8.24 -24.16
C VAL A 167 -3.42 -7.41 -25.28
N ASP A 168 -2.09 -7.43 -25.41
CA ASP A 168 -1.38 -6.75 -26.51
C ASP A 168 -1.42 -7.50 -27.85
N SER A 169 -1.82 -8.78 -27.88
CA SER A 169 -1.92 -9.56 -29.14
C SER A 169 -3.31 -9.52 -29.78
N GLU A 170 -4.29 -8.89 -29.14
CA GLU A 170 -5.66 -8.71 -29.65
C GLU A 170 -5.98 -7.26 -30.08
N ALA A 171 -4.95 -6.41 -30.23
CA ALA A 171 -5.07 -5.02 -30.70
C ALA A 171 -4.56 -4.83 -32.13
#